data_AF-A0A7K9AFS9-F1
#
_entry.id   AF-A0A7K9AFS9-F1
#
_cell.length_a   1.000
_cell.length_b   1.000
_cell.length_c   1.000
_cell.angle_alpha   90.00
_cell.angle_beta   90.00
_cell.angle_gamma   90.00
#
_symmetry.space_group_name_H-M   'P 1'
#
loop_
_entity.id
_entity.type
_entity.pdbx_description
1 polymer ?
#
loop_
_entity_poly.entity_id
_entity_poly.type
_entity_poly.pdbx_seq_one_letter_code
_entity_poly.pdbx_strand_id
1 'polypeptide(L)'
;LPAFSVEVQKEEKEDPKFSSVASITVRINNVTVTVVRAENGMVRVNNHRSRLPISLSRGKLRVRQKGKSVLIQWDFKLKVLYNWDDHVVIQIAADLSGKVCGLCGNSNGDPQDDALTPSGSQVWDIVELGRS
;
A
#
# COMPACT_ATOMS: atom_id res chain seq x y z
N LEU A 1 10.41 10.04 -10.39
CA LEU A 1 9.64 9.41 -9.28
C LEU A 1 8.84 8.26 -9.86
N PRO A 2 8.68 7.13 -9.13
CA PRO A 2 7.85 6.02 -9.59
C PRO A 2 6.39 6.48 -9.79
N ALA A 3 5.66 5.79 -10.66
CA ALA A 3 4.27 6.15 -10.98
C ALA A 3 3.35 6.07 -9.75
N PHE A 4 3.68 5.19 -8.80
CA PHE A 4 3.06 5.11 -7.48
C PHE A 4 4.00 4.49 -6.44
N SER A 5 3.69 4.66 -5.15
CA SER A 5 4.22 3.85 -4.03
C SER A 5 3.10 3.51 -3.05
N VAL A 6 3.24 2.39 -2.34
CA VAL A 6 2.39 1.99 -1.22
C VAL A 6 3.29 1.64 -0.05
N GLU A 7 3.24 2.44 0.99
CA GLU A 7 4.04 2.29 2.20
C GLU A 7 3.13 1.90 3.36
N VAL A 8 3.51 0.83 4.07
CA VAL A 8 2.79 0.32 5.25
C VAL A 8 3.66 0.53 6.47
N GLN A 9 3.17 1.31 7.43
CA GLN A 9 3.84 1.51 8.70
C GLN A 9 3.20 0.60 9.75
N LYS A 10 3.98 -0.33 10.33
CA LYS A 10 3.55 -1.14 11.47
C LYS A 10 3.53 -0.30 12.75
N GLU A 11 2.63 -0.58 13.69
CA GLU A 11 2.73 -0.01 15.02
C GLU A 11 4.00 -0.52 15.74
N GLU A 12 4.72 0.38 16.39
CA GLU A 12 5.74 0.02 17.37
C GLU A 12 5.01 -0.44 18.64
N LYS A 13 4.83 -1.75 18.79
CA LYS A 13 4.27 -2.37 19.99
C LYS A 13 5.33 -3.22 20.67
N GLU A 14 5.33 -3.23 22.00
CA GLU A 14 6.19 -4.09 22.81
C GLU A 14 5.80 -5.58 22.73
N ASP A 15 4.54 -5.90 22.41
CA ASP A 15 4.07 -7.29 22.24
C ASP A 15 4.09 -7.71 20.75
N PRO A 16 5.01 -8.62 20.34
CA PRO A 16 5.13 -9.07 18.97
C PRO A 16 3.96 -9.94 18.49
N LYS A 17 3.04 -10.36 19.37
CA LYS A 17 1.89 -11.22 19.00
C LYS A 17 0.79 -10.47 18.25
N PHE A 18 0.76 -9.14 18.32
CA PHE A 18 -0.23 -8.32 17.62
C PHE A 18 0.43 -7.49 16.53
N SER A 19 0.18 -7.85 15.26
CA SER A 19 0.63 -7.06 14.11
C SER A 19 -0.45 -6.07 13.70
N SER A 20 -0.37 -4.83 14.18
CA SER A 20 -1.25 -3.74 13.74
C SER A 20 -0.53 -2.82 12.75
N VAL A 21 -1.24 -2.36 11.73
CA VAL A 21 -0.78 -1.31 10.81
C VAL A 21 -1.16 0.04 11.40
N ALA A 22 -0.17 0.88 11.70
CA ALA A 22 -0.38 2.24 12.17
C ALA A 22 -0.95 3.14 11.06
N SER A 23 -0.38 3.03 9.87
CA SER A 23 -0.85 3.78 8.70
C SER A 23 -0.46 3.13 7.38
N ILE A 24 -1.22 3.48 6.34
CA ILE A 24 -0.88 3.19 4.94
C ILE A 24 -0.79 4.51 4.21
N THR A 25 0.29 4.71 3.47
CA THR A 25 0.48 5.87 2.60
C THR A 25 0.57 5.42 1.15
N VAL A 26 -0.37 5.88 0.33
CA VAL A 26 -0.39 5.65 -1.11
C VAL A 26 -0.01 6.96 -1.81
N ARG A 27 1.10 6.95 -2.55
CA ARG A 27 1.53 8.09 -3.37
C ARG A 27 1.29 7.77 -4.84
N ILE A 28 0.61 8.66 -5.56
CA ILE A 28 0.36 8.54 -7.00
C ILE A 28 0.60 9.90 -7.63
N ASN A 29 1.60 10.01 -8.51
CA ASN A 29 2.06 11.28 -9.07
C ASN A 29 2.36 12.31 -7.95
N ASN A 30 1.56 13.37 -7.85
CA ASN A 30 1.67 14.45 -6.86
C ASN A 30 0.62 14.38 -5.74
N VAL A 31 -0.14 13.28 -5.66
CA VAL A 31 -1.17 13.08 -4.63
C VAL A 31 -0.69 12.02 -3.65
N THR A 32 -0.68 12.39 -2.37
CA THR A 32 -0.45 11.48 -1.24
C THR A 32 -1.75 11.25 -0.51
N VAL A 33 -2.16 9.98 -0.37
CA VAL A 33 -3.30 9.56 0.44
C VAL A 33 -2.80 8.74 1.60
N THR A 34 -2.96 9.22 2.82
CA THR A 34 -2.62 8.49 4.05
C THR A 34 -3.89 8.06 4.78
N VAL A 35 -3.98 6.77 5.07
CA VAL A 35 -5.02 6.15 5.89
C VAL A 35 -4.41 5.80 7.24
N VAL A 36 -4.95 6.34 8.32
CA VAL A 36 -4.47 6.09 9.68
C VAL A 36 -5.42 5.13 10.37
N ARG A 37 -4.85 4.18 11.13
CA ARG A 37 -5.60 3.21 11.92
C ARG A 37 -6.67 3.89 12.78
N ALA A 38 -7.81 3.22 12.96
CA ALA A 38 -8.95 3.69 13.77
C ALA A 38 -9.59 5.03 13.36
N GLU A 39 -9.13 5.70 12.30
CA GLU A 39 -9.78 6.89 11.74
C GLU A 39 -10.84 6.54 10.68
N ASN A 40 -11.72 5.59 11.00
CA ASN A 40 -12.65 5.00 10.04
C ASN A 40 -13.48 6.08 9.30
N GLY A 41 -13.47 6.00 7.96
CA GLY A 41 -14.20 6.94 7.10
C GLY A 41 -13.47 8.26 6.82
N MET A 42 -12.27 8.45 7.37
CA MET A 42 -11.43 9.63 7.17
C MET A 42 -10.07 9.25 6.58
N VAL A 43 -9.56 10.09 5.68
CA VAL A 43 -8.21 9.98 5.14
C VAL A 43 -7.52 11.34 5.12
N ARG A 44 -6.20 11.36 5.02
CA ARG A 44 -5.42 12.57 4.76
C ARG A 44 -5.04 12.60 3.29
N VAL A 45 -5.42 13.66 2.58
CA VAL A 45 -4.99 13.94 1.21
C VAL A 45 -4.01 15.10 1.25
N ASN A 46 -2.75 14.86 0.88
CA ASN A 46 -1.68 15.85 1.00
C ASN A 46 -1.65 16.50 2.39
N ASN A 47 -1.69 15.68 3.44
CA ASN A 47 -1.77 16.07 4.86
C ASN A 47 -3.06 16.76 5.33
N HIS A 48 -4.04 17.01 4.46
CA HIS A 48 -5.35 17.57 4.84
C HIS A 48 -6.39 16.46 5.07
N ARG A 49 -7.05 16.47 6.24
CA ARG A 49 -8.10 15.49 6.55
C ARG A 49 -9.33 15.70 5.67
N SER A 50 -9.88 14.60 5.16
CA SER A 50 -11.02 14.58 4.26
C SER A 50 -11.92 13.36 4.56
N ARG A 51 -13.24 13.56 4.48
CA ARG A 51 -14.24 12.49 4.64
C ARG A 51 -14.37 11.69 3.35
N LEU A 52 -14.55 10.38 3.47
CA LEU A 52 -14.86 9.51 2.33
C LEU A 52 -16.35 9.65 1.92
N PRO A 53 -16.69 9.51 0.62
CA PRO A 53 -15.79 9.24 -0.50
C PRO A 53 -15.12 10.50 -1.06
N ILE A 54 -13.95 10.33 -1.68
CA ILE A 54 -13.20 11.40 -2.34
C ILE A 54 -12.83 10.96 -3.75
N SER A 55 -12.90 11.91 -4.68
CA SER A 55 -12.41 11.73 -6.04
C SER A 55 -11.38 12.82 -6.37
N LEU A 56 -10.22 12.40 -6.84
CA LEU A 56 -9.06 13.24 -7.16
C LEU A 56 -8.64 12.98 -8.60
N SER A 57 -7.78 13.86 -9.14
CA SER A 57 -7.18 13.69 -10.47
C SER A 57 -8.22 13.45 -11.58
N ARG A 58 -9.30 14.25 -11.58
CA ARG A 58 -10.43 14.15 -12.54
C ARG A 58 -11.09 12.77 -12.57
N GLY A 59 -11.26 12.12 -11.41
CA GLY A 59 -11.92 10.82 -11.34
C GLY A 59 -10.99 9.62 -11.37
N LYS A 60 -9.72 9.80 -11.74
CA LYS A 60 -8.76 8.70 -11.87
C LYS A 60 -8.35 8.10 -10.53
N LEU A 61 -8.25 8.92 -9.48
CA LEU A 61 -7.98 8.45 -8.13
C LEU A 61 -9.25 8.55 -7.29
N ARG A 62 -9.73 7.41 -6.79
CA ARG A 62 -10.96 7.32 -5.99
C ARG A 62 -10.65 6.65 -4.67
N VAL A 63 -11.10 7.26 -3.58
CA VAL A 63 -10.98 6.70 -2.24
C VAL A 63 -12.37 6.62 -1.65
N ARG A 64 -12.78 5.43 -1.22
CA ARG A 64 -14.14 5.19 -0.74
C ARG A 64 -14.19 4.08 0.30
N GLN A 65 -15.25 4.10 1.10
CA GLN A 65 -15.54 2.97 1.97
C GLN A 65 -16.09 1.79 1.14
N LYS A 66 -15.65 0.58 1.47
CA LYS A 66 -16.15 -0.69 0.94
C LYS A 66 -16.34 -1.66 2.11
N GLY A 67 -17.58 -1.75 2.61
CA GLY A 67 -17.87 -2.48 3.83
C GLY A 67 -17.09 -1.91 5.01
N LYS A 68 -16.37 -2.77 5.74
CA LYS A 68 -15.51 -2.38 6.86
C LYS A 68 -14.12 -1.88 6.45
N SER A 69 -13.83 -1.77 5.15
CA SER A 69 -12.52 -1.37 4.63
C SER A 69 -12.57 -0.04 3.91
N VAL A 70 -11.42 0.62 3.78
CA VAL A 70 -11.19 1.64 2.76
C VAL A 70 -10.67 0.98 1.49
N LEU A 71 -11.13 1.48 0.34
CA LEU A 71 -10.64 1.10 -0.97
C LEU A 71 -10.12 2.35 -1.69
N ILE A 72 -8.81 2.34 -1.96
CA ILE A 72 -8.12 3.32 -2.83
C ILE A 72 -7.99 2.69 -4.21
N GLN A 73 -8.42 3.38 -5.25
CA GLN A 73 -8.33 2.92 -6.64
C GLN A 73 -7.70 4.00 -7.50
N TRP A 74 -6.65 3.64 -8.22
CA TRP A 74 -6.06 4.48 -9.26
C TRP A 74 -6.29 3.85 -10.62
N ASP A 75 -7.26 4.42 -11.33
CA ASP A 75 -7.70 3.96 -12.64
C ASP A 75 -7.98 2.45 -12.63
N PHE A 76 -7.56 1.73 -13.68
CA PHE A 76 -7.55 0.27 -13.74
C PHE A 76 -6.23 -0.35 -13.25
N LYS A 77 -5.25 0.45 -12.82
CA LYS A 77 -3.86 0.00 -12.56
C LYS A 77 -3.61 -0.50 -11.14
N LEU A 78 -4.23 0.14 -10.13
CA LEU A 78 -3.95 -0.16 -8.72
C LEU A 78 -5.24 -0.14 -7.89
N LYS A 79 -5.37 -1.12 -7.00
CA LYS A 79 -6.35 -1.15 -5.92
C LYS A 79 -5.64 -1.47 -4.61
N VAL A 80 -5.90 -0.68 -3.57
CA VAL A 80 -5.45 -0.95 -2.20
C VAL A 80 -6.68 -1.04 -1.31
N LEU A 81 -6.84 -2.17 -0.64
CA LEU A 81 -7.90 -2.43 0.34
C LEU A 81 -7.28 -2.54 1.73
N TYR A 82 -7.81 -1.80 2.71
CA TYR A 82 -7.34 -1.84 4.08
C TYR A 82 -8.50 -1.85 5.06
N ASN A 83 -8.46 -2.74 6.05
CA ASN A 83 -9.51 -2.92 7.06
C ASN A 83 -9.43 -1.96 8.26
N TRP A 84 -8.55 -0.95 8.24
CA TRP A 84 -8.30 -0.03 9.35
C TRP A 84 -7.61 -0.64 10.59
N ASP A 85 -7.08 -1.87 10.47
CA ASP A 85 -6.36 -2.53 11.54
C ASP A 85 -5.05 -3.15 11.08
N ASP A 86 -5.08 -4.32 10.45
CA ASP A 86 -3.91 -5.17 10.18
C ASP A 86 -3.84 -5.71 8.74
N HIS A 87 -4.97 -5.71 8.01
CA HIS A 87 -5.10 -6.44 6.77
C HIS A 87 -5.07 -5.49 5.57
N VAL A 88 -4.01 -5.60 4.78
CA VAL A 88 -3.78 -4.82 3.56
C VAL A 88 -3.74 -5.76 2.36
N VAL A 89 -4.52 -5.44 1.32
CA VAL A 89 -4.48 -6.16 0.04
C VAL A 89 -4.17 -5.16 -1.06
N ILE A 90 -3.15 -5.46 -1.84
CA ILE A 90 -2.73 -4.69 -3.00
C ILE A 90 -3.02 -5.53 -4.24
N GLN A 91 -3.70 -4.94 -5.22
CA GLN A 91 -3.91 -5.55 -6.53
C GLN A 91 -3.40 -4.59 -7.60
N ILE A 92 -2.57 -5.11 -8.50
CA ILE A 92 -2.03 -4.37 -9.64
C ILE A 92 -2.55 -4.96 -10.95
N ALA A 93 -2.59 -4.15 -12.01
CA ALA A 93 -2.88 -4.63 -13.35
C ALA A 93 -1.71 -5.44 -13.92
N ALA A 94 -2.02 -6.38 -14.81
CA ALA A 94 -1.03 -7.28 -15.41
C ALA A 94 0.07 -6.53 -16.22
N ASP A 95 -0.22 -5.32 -16.72
CA ASP A 95 0.77 -4.48 -17.41
C ASP A 95 1.91 -3.96 -16.51
N LEU A 96 1.74 -4.08 -15.18
CA LEU A 96 2.74 -3.76 -14.15
C LEU A 96 3.54 -4.98 -13.66
N SER A 97 3.24 -6.19 -14.14
CA SER A 97 4.02 -7.40 -13.89
C SER A 97 5.50 -7.19 -14.23
N GLY A 98 6.42 -7.52 -13.32
CA GLY A 98 7.87 -7.31 -13.47
C GLY A 98 8.30 -5.85 -13.46
N LYS A 99 7.40 -4.90 -13.16
CA LYS A 99 7.67 -3.45 -13.07
C LYS A 99 7.40 -2.87 -11.68
N VAL A 100 7.18 -3.75 -10.70
CA VAL A 100 7.02 -3.41 -9.29
C VAL A 100 8.17 -4.03 -8.50
N CYS A 101 8.39 -3.51 -7.30
CA CYS A 101 9.37 -4.03 -6.35
C CYS A 101 8.91 -3.71 -4.92
N GLY A 102 9.55 -4.36 -3.95
CA GLY A 102 9.28 -4.20 -2.52
C GLY A 102 8.91 -5.53 -1.87
N LEU A 103 8.34 -5.47 -0.66
CA LEU A 103 8.03 -6.66 0.15
C LEU A 103 7.00 -7.62 -0.50
N CYS A 104 6.29 -7.17 -1.54
CA CYS A 104 5.36 -8.01 -2.30
C CYS A 104 6.01 -8.65 -3.54
N GLY A 105 7.33 -8.58 -3.70
CA GLY A 105 8.05 -9.09 -4.86
C GLY A 105 7.87 -8.25 -6.11
N ASN A 106 8.11 -8.87 -7.27
CA ASN A 106 8.07 -8.19 -8.58
C ASN A 106 6.83 -8.57 -9.42
N SER A 107 6.04 -9.54 -8.96
CA SER A 107 4.80 -10.02 -9.59
C SER A 107 4.99 -10.59 -11.02
N ASN A 108 6.16 -11.11 -11.38
CA ASN A 108 6.43 -11.70 -12.70
C ASN A 108 5.92 -13.16 -12.86
N GLY A 109 5.46 -13.79 -11.78
CA GLY A 109 4.97 -15.17 -11.75
C GLY A 109 6.03 -16.22 -11.37
N ASP A 110 7.26 -15.80 -11.08
CA ASP A 110 8.33 -16.65 -10.55
C ASP A 110 8.56 -16.37 -9.05
N PRO A 111 8.08 -17.22 -8.15
CA PRO A 111 8.25 -17.01 -6.71
C PRO A 111 9.72 -17.10 -6.25
N GLN A 112 10.65 -17.57 -7.09
CA GLN A 112 12.07 -17.71 -6.71
C GLN A 112 12.79 -16.36 -6.62
N ASP A 113 12.30 -15.33 -7.31
CA ASP A 113 12.91 -14.01 -7.36
C ASP A 113 12.08 -12.90 -6.66
N ASP A 114 11.04 -13.30 -5.91
CA ASP A 114 10.21 -12.37 -5.14
C ASP A 114 10.91 -11.85 -3.86
N ALA A 115 11.99 -12.51 -3.42
CA ALA A 115 12.81 -12.12 -2.28
C ALA A 115 14.13 -11.42 -2.69
N LEU A 116 14.06 -10.50 -3.65
CA LEU A 116 15.20 -9.68 -4.06
C LEU A 116 15.22 -8.35 -3.29
N THR A 117 16.40 -7.93 -2.82
CA THR A 117 16.60 -6.55 -2.31
C THR A 117 16.36 -5.52 -3.41
N PRO A 118 16.22 -4.22 -3.07
CA PRO A 118 16.23 -3.14 -4.04
C PRO A 118 17.49 -3.10 -4.96
N SER A 119 18.60 -3.70 -4.53
CA SER A 119 19.84 -3.83 -5.32
C SER A 119 19.87 -5.04 -6.27
N GLY A 120 18.81 -5.87 -6.27
CA GLY A 120 18.73 -7.09 -7.07
C GLY A 120 19.47 -8.29 -6.47
N SER A 121 19.81 -8.24 -5.18
CA SER A 121 20.47 -9.35 -4.48
C SER A 121 19.43 -10.29 -3.89
N GLN A 122 19.60 -11.59 -4.04
CA GLN A 122 18.71 -12.59 -3.44
C GLN A 122 18.91 -12.65 -1.93
N VAL A 123 17.80 -12.51 -1.20
CA VAL A 123 17.75 -12.60 0.25
C VAL A 123 17.09 -13.91 0.64
N TRP A 124 17.73 -14.65 1.52
CA TRP A 124 17.20 -15.92 2.04
C TRP A 124 16.42 -15.72 3.35
N ASP A 125 16.58 -14.57 3.99
CA ASP A 125 15.87 -14.18 5.21
C ASP A 125 14.88 -13.05 4.93
N ILE A 126 13.59 -13.32 5.21
CA ILE A 126 12.51 -12.34 5.03
C ILE A 126 12.62 -11.16 6.01
N VAL A 127 13.34 -11.32 7.12
CA VAL A 127 13.65 -10.23 8.06
C VAL A 127 14.69 -9.28 7.45
N GLU A 128 15.66 -9.81 6.73
CA GLU A 128 16.66 -9.02 6.01
C GLU A 128 16.00 -8.26 4.84
N LEU A 129 15.10 -8.92 4.09
CA LEU A 129 14.27 -8.25 3.07
C LEU A 129 13.39 -7.14 3.68
N GLY A 130 12.84 -7.37 4.88
CA GLY A 130 12.08 -6.36 5.62
C GLY A 130 12.88 -5.14 6.05
N ARG A 131 14.23 -5.25 6.08
CA ARG A 131 15.15 -4.20 6.54
C ARG A 131 15.90 -3.51 5.40
N SER A 132 15.92 -4.08 4.19
CA SER A 132 16.59 -3.55 2.99
C SER A 132 15.85 -2.37 2.38
#